data_AF-R7FTZ2-F1
#
_entry.id   AF-R7FTZ2-F1
#
_cell.length_a   1.000
_cell.length_b   1.000
_cell.length_c   1.000
_cell.angle_alpha   90.00
_cell.angle_beta   90.00
_cell.angle_gamma   90.00
#
_symmetry.space_group_name_H-M   'P 1'
#
loop_
_entity.id
_entity.type
_entity.pdbx_description
1 polymer ?
#
loop_
_entity_poly.entity_id
_entity_poly.type
_entity_poly.pdbx_seq_one_letter_code
_entity_poly.pdbx_strand_id
1 'polypeptide(L)' 'MAGKIDLILTKALSRFARNTVDSLTTICKLKVVGVAVYFEKENINTLDAGGEFLITLMSSFVEEESRSIS' A
#
# COMPACT_ATOMS: atom_id res chain seq x y z
N MET A 1 17.56 -9.52 -5.65
CA MET A 1 16.79 -10.32 -4.67
C MET A 1 15.96 -11.31 -5.47
N ALA A 2 15.99 -12.60 -5.13
CA ALA A 2 15.27 -13.63 -5.88
C ALA A 2 13.76 -13.32 -5.85
N GLY A 3 13.19 -12.95 -6.99
CA GLY A 3 11.76 -12.74 -7.20
C GLY A 3 10.97 -14.02 -6.99
N LYS A 4 10.78 -14.40 -5.72
CA LYS A 4 10.02 -15.59 -5.31
C LYS A 4 8.52 -15.32 -5.17
N ILE A 5 8.14 -14.05 -5.17
CA ILE A 5 6.78 -13.59 -4.92
C ILE A 5 6.51 -12.51 -5.96
N ASP A 6 5.50 -12.73 -6.80
CA ASP A 6 5.03 -11.75 -7.78
C ASP A 6 3.75 -11.05 -7.30
N LEU A 7 2.96 -11.74 -6.47
CA LEU A 7 1.67 -11.27 -5.97
C LEU A 7 1.46 -11.68 -4.51
N ILE A 8 1.06 -10.70 -3.69
CA ILE A 8 0.59 -10.89 -2.32
C ILE A 8 -0.93 -10.67 -2.32
N LEU A 9 -1.67 -11.71 -1.94
CA LEU A 9 -3.12 -11.64 -1.75
C LEU A 9 -3.43 -11.38 -0.28
N THR A 10 -4.24 -10.37 -0.01
CA THR A 10 -4.72 -10.10 1.35
C THR A 10 -6.18 -9.69 1.32
N LYS A 11 -6.92 -10.06 2.37
CA LYS A 11 -8.36 -9.85 2.44
C LYS A 11 -8.73 -8.36 2.47
N ALA A 12 -7.93 -7.53 3.14
CA ALA A 12 -8.19 -6.11 3.29
C ALA A 12 -6.90 -5.33 3.63
N LEU A 13 -6.89 -4.02 3.34
CA LEU A 13 -5.78 -3.13 3.72
C LEU A 13 -5.48 -3.17 5.23
N SER A 14 -6.53 -3.24 6.07
CA SER A 14 -6.39 -3.32 7.53
C SER A 14 -5.69 -4.58 8.04
N ARG A 15 -5.56 -5.62 7.21
CA ARG A 15 -4.82 -6.85 7.53
C ARG A 15 -3.38 -6.84 7.04
N PHE A 16 -2.98 -5.81 6.29
CA PHE A 16 -1.68 -5.73 5.64
C PHE A 16 -0.62 -5.08 6.52
N ALA A 17 -0.95 -3.98 7.23
CA ALA A 17 -0.07 -3.40 8.24
C ALA A 17 -0.86 -2.72 9.37
N ARG A 18 -0.15 -2.35 10.45
CA ARG A 18 -0.73 -1.81 11.69
C ARG A 18 -1.09 -0.32 11.62
N ASN A 19 -0.48 0.43 10.70
CA ASN A 19 -0.72 1.85 10.51
C ASN A 19 -0.52 2.23 9.03
N THR A 20 -0.93 3.45 8.68
CA THR A 20 -0.92 3.97 7.31
C THR A 20 0.50 4.18 6.79
N VAL A 21 1.43 4.62 7.64
CA VAL A 21 2.84 4.86 7.29
C VAL A 21 3.54 3.56 6.90
N ASP A 22 3.37 2.50 7.69
CA ASP A 22 3.93 1.17 7.44
C ASP A 22 3.31 0.55 6.17
N SER A 23 2.01 0.72 5.98
CA SER A 23 1.28 0.26 4.79
C SER A 23 1.85 0.90 3.53
N LEU A 24 1.90 2.24 3.52
CA LEU A 24 2.40 3.04 2.40
C LEU A 24 3.86 2.69 2.07
N THR A 25 4.71 2.66 3.09
CA THR A 25 6.14 2.37 2.92
C THR A 25 6.36 0.97 2.34
N THR A 26 5.60 -0.03 2.82
CA THR A 26 5.73 -1.41 2.36
C THR A 26 5.21 -1.58 0.94
N ILE A 27 4.05 -0.99 0.61
CA ILE A 27 3.49 -1.02 -0.75
C ILE A 27 4.45 -0.36 -1.74
N CYS A 28 5.02 0.80 -1.41
CA CYS A 28 6.00 1.47 -2.27
C CYS A 28 7.25 0.61 -2.49
N LYS A 29 7.79 -0.03 -1.43
CA LYS A 29 8.94 -0.95 -1.56
C LYS A 29 8.62 -2.14 -2.46
N LEU A 30 7.44 -2.75 -2.29
CA LEU A 30 6.99 -3.88 -3.11
C LEU A 30 6.77 -3.48 -4.57
N LYS A 31 6.20 -2.30 -4.83
CA LYS A 31 6.02 -1.74 -6.18
C LYS A 31 7.36 -1.56 -6.90
N VAL A 32 8.38 -1.03 -6.21
CA VAL A 32 9.73 -0.83 -6.80
C VAL A 32 10.37 -2.15 -7.24
N VAL A 33 10.10 -3.25 -6.53
CA VAL A 33 10.61 -4.58 -6.89
C VAL A 33 9.67 -5.38 -7.80
N GLY A 34 8.57 -4.77 -8.26
CA GLY A 34 7.61 -5.39 -9.18
C GLY A 34 6.63 -6.37 -8.53
N VAL A 35 6.47 -6.33 -7.20
CA VAL A 35 5.54 -7.21 -6.48
C VAL A 35 4.21 -6.51 -6.28
N ALA A 36 3.14 -7.14 -6.75
CA ALA A 36 1.77 -6.66 -6.56
C ALA A 36 1.22 -7.05 -5.20
N VAL A 37 0.41 -6.18 -4.61
CA VAL A 37 -0.48 -6.52 -3.50
C VAL A 37 -1.91 -6.32 -3.99
N TYR A 38 -2.73 -7.35 -3.84
CA TYR A 38 -4.15 -7.27 -4.18
C TYR A 38 -5.00 -7.38 -2.91
N PHE A 39 -5.83 -6.36 -2.71
CA PHE A 39 -6.73 -6.23 -1.57
C PHE A 39 -8.13 -6.66 -1.97
N GLU A 40 -8.58 -7.84 -1.52
CA GLU A 40 -9.84 -8.42 -1.99
C GLU A 40 -11.08 -7.59 -1.63
N LYS A 41 -11.10 -7.02 -0.42
CA LYS A 41 -12.24 -6.22 0.06
C LYS A 41 -12.32 -4.87 -0.64
N GLU A 42 -11.19 -4.23 -0.86
CA GLU A 42 -11.12 -2.93 -1.54
C GLU A 42 -11.15 -3.07 -3.07
N ASN A 43 -10.93 -4.28 -3.59
CA ASN A 43 -10.82 -4.59 -5.02
C ASN A 43 -9.72 -3.77 -5.71
N ILE A 44 -8.56 -3.63 -5.05
CA ILE A 44 -7.43 -2.80 -5.51
C ILE A 44 -6.20 -3.66 -5.74
N ASN A 45 -5.54 -3.47 -6.89
CA ASN A 45 -4.19 -3.97 -7.15
C ASN A 45 -3.18 -2.82 -7.06
N THR A 46 -2.12 -2.95 -6.26
CA THR A 46 -1.16 -1.87 -6.06
C THR A 46 -0.30 -1.52 -7.28
N LEU A 47 -0.31 -2.36 -8.33
CA LEU A 47 0.38 -2.07 -9.60
C LEU A 47 -0.51 -1.40 -10.66
N ASP A 48 -1.82 -1.30 -10.43
CA ASP A 48 -2.74 -0.65 -11.36
C ASP A 48 -3.04 0.82 -10.96
N ALA A 49 -3.86 1.50 -11.75
CA ALA A 49 -4.27 2.87 -11.49
C ALA A 49 -5.03 3.05 -10.16
N GLY A 50 -5.78 2.03 -9.71
CA GLY A 50 -6.44 2.02 -8.41
C GLY A 50 -5.43 1.97 -7.25
N GLY A 51 -4.33 1.26 -7.44
CA GLY A 51 -3.18 1.26 -6.52
C GLY A 51 -2.53 2.64 -6.37
N GLU A 52 -2.35 3.37 -7.47
CA GLU A 52 -1.79 4.72 -7.44
C GLU A 52 -2.70 5.72 -6.74
N PHE A 53 -4.00 5.61 -6.97
CA PHE A 53 -5.00 6.40 -6.26
C PHE A 53 -4.97 6.12 -4.76
N LEU A 54 -4.90 4.84 -4.35
CA LEU A 54 -4.80 4.45 -2.95
C LEU A 54 -3.55 5.04 -2.28
N ILE A 55 -2.39 4.93 -2.92
CA ILE A 55 -1.11 5.48 -2.44
C ILE A 55 -1.21 7.00 -2.27
N THR A 56 -1.80 7.69 -3.24
CA THR A 56 -1.97 9.15 -3.21
C THR A 56 -2.87 9.56 -2.05
N LEU A 57 -4.01 8.91 -1.89
CA LEU A 57 -4.96 9.16 -0.80
C LEU A 57 -4.32 8.93 0.57
N MET A 58 -3.63 7.80 0.76
CA MET A 58 -2.91 7.51 2.00
C MET A 58 -1.81 8.54 2.29
N SER A 59 -1.12 9.03 1.26
CA SER A 59 -0.08 10.06 1.43
C SER A 59 -0.67 11.38 1.92
N SER A 60 -1.80 11.81 1.38
CA SER A 60 -2.51 13.02 1.84
C SER A 60 -2.91 12.92 3.32
N PHE A 61 -3.43 11.77 3.75
CA PHE A 61 -3.80 11.56 5.15
C PHE A 61 -2.58 11.53 6.08
N VAL A 62 -1.49 10.89 5.67
CA VAL A 62 -0.25 10.87 6.46
C VAL A 62 0.33 12.28 6.61
N GLU A 63 0.28 13.09 5.57
CA GLU A 63 0.73 14.48 5.63
C GLU A 63 -0.13 15.32 6.59
N GLU A 64 -1.46 15.17 6.53
CA GLU A 64 -2.38 15.86 7.43
C GLU A 64 -2.16 15.47 8.90
N GLU A 65 -1.98 14.17 9.19
CA GLU A 65 -1.69 13.67 10.53
C GLU A 65 -0.36 14.23 11.05
N SER A 66 0.67 14.29 10.20
CA SER A 66 1.98 14.86 10.57
C SER A 66 1.89 16.35 10.91
N ARG A 67 1.00 17.11 10.25
CA ARG A 67 0.79 18.54 10.52
C ARG A 67 0.03 18.78 11.83
N SER A 68 -0.86 17.87 12.22
CA SER A 68 -1.67 17.97 13.43
C SER A 68 -0.91 17.65 14.73
N ILE A 69 0.18 16.86 14.63
CA ILE A 69 1.04 16.46 15.76
C ILE A 69 2.13 17.51 16.07
N SER A 70 2.33 18.52 15.20
CA SER A 70 3.38 19.54 15.31
C SER A 70 2.93 20.83 15.99
#